data_AF-A0A7C1LIN3-F1
#
_entry.id   AF-A0A7C1LIN3-F1
#
_cell.length_a   1.000
_cell.length_b   1.000
_cell.length_c   1.000
_cell.angle_alpha   90.00
_cell.angle_beta   90.00
_cell.angle_gamma   90.00
#
_symmetry.space_group_name_H-M   'P 1'
#
loop_
_entity.id
_entity.type
_entity.pdbx_description
1 polymer ?
#
loop_
_entity_poly.entity_id
_entity_poly.type
_entity_poly.pdbx_seq_one_letter_code
_entity_poly.pdbx_strand_id
1 'polypeptide(L)'
;MSENNNDIDQHELEKIRLRKMKAIVEAKRRNETIQKRVVSISDKIDFVLKVVLAPDAYNYLNKIKEREPHVYQKVYGELISPDVVTSIDYLISIIQRRGGIPRKIPLDAIIYLERKAKGIRSKIQVQRGNEIMDLGSYLTKE
;
A
#
# COMPACT_ATOMS: atom_id res chain seq x y z
N MET A 1 5.98 -45.51 -54.46
CA MET A 1 4.83 -45.24 -53.57
C MET A 1 5.32 -44.83 -52.18
N SER A 2 6.21 -43.83 -52.10
CA SER A 2 6.99 -43.57 -50.87
C SER A 2 7.07 -42.08 -50.50
N GLU A 3 6.88 -41.18 -51.47
CA GLU A 3 6.91 -39.73 -51.24
C GLU A 3 5.63 -39.22 -50.59
N ASN A 4 4.46 -39.76 -50.95
CA ASN A 4 3.17 -39.30 -50.44
C ASN A 4 2.97 -39.56 -48.93
N ASN A 5 3.60 -40.59 -48.36
CA ASN A 5 3.50 -40.89 -46.93
C ASN A 5 4.34 -39.92 -46.07
N ASN A 6 5.49 -39.47 -46.59
CA ASN A 6 6.36 -38.54 -45.87
C ASN A 6 5.73 -37.15 -45.70
N ASP A 7 4.98 -36.67 -46.70
CA ASP A 7 4.26 -35.39 -46.60
C ASP A 7 3.08 -35.46 -45.62
N ILE A 8 2.36 -36.59 -45.59
CA ILE A 8 1.26 -36.81 -44.63
C ILE A 8 1.81 -36.85 -43.20
N ASP A 9 2.91 -37.55 -42.97
CA ASP A 9 3.56 -37.63 -41.65
C ASP A 9 4.12 -36.28 -41.19
N GLN A 10 4.67 -35.47 -42.12
CA GLN A 10 5.14 -34.11 -41.81
C GLN A 10 3.98 -33.19 -41.41
N HIS A 11 2.84 -33.27 -42.09
CA HIS A 11 1.64 -32.49 -41.74
C HIS A 11 1.06 -32.89 -40.38
N GLU A 12 1.06 -34.17 -40.02
CA GLU A 12 0.62 -34.63 -38.70
C GLU A 12 1.59 -34.18 -37.60
N LEU A 13 2.91 -34.24 -37.86
CA LEU A 13 3.93 -33.71 -36.94
C LEU A 13 3.77 -32.20 -36.70
N GLU A 14 3.45 -31.43 -37.75
CA GLU A 14 3.22 -30.00 -37.66
C GLU A 14 1.96 -29.67 -36.84
N LYS A 15 0.85 -30.40 -37.06
CA LYS A 15 -0.37 -30.29 -36.24
C LYS A 15 -0.10 -30.58 -34.77
N ILE A 16 0.72 -31.59 -34.47
CA ILE A 16 1.10 -31.94 -33.09
C ILE A 16 1.94 -30.82 -32.47
N ARG A 17 2.89 -30.24 -33.20
CA ARG A 17 3.71 -29.10 -32.74
C ARG A 17 2.84 -27.88 -32.45
N LEU A 18 1.91 -27.53 -33.34
CA LEU A 18 0.97 -26.42 -33.15
C LEU A 18 0.09 -26.61 -31.92
N ARG A 19 -0.44 -27.82 -31.69
CA ARG A 19 -1.22 -28.14 -30.48
C ARG A 19 -0.39 -28.02 -29.21
N LYS A 20 0.84 -28.54 -29.20
CA LYS A 20 1.76 -28.41 -28.06
C LYS A 20 2.13 -26.97 -27.79
N MET A 21 2.43 -26.18 -28.83
CA MET A 21 2.77 -24.76 -28.68
C MET A 21 1.58 -23.97 -28.12
N LYS A 22 0.36 -24.21 -28.61
CA LYS A 22 -0.87 -23.61 -28.03
C LYS A 22 -1.06 -23.98 -26.57
N ALA A 23 -0.89 -25.26 -26.21
CA ALA A 23 -1.03 -25.72 -24.83
C ALA A 23 0.02 -25.08 -23.91
N ILE A 24 1.27 -24.94 -24.37
CA ILE A 24 2.35 -24.27 -23.63
C ILE A 24 2.03 -22.79 -23.44
N VAL A 25 1.56 -22.10 -24.49
CA VAL A 25 1.19 -20.67 -24.41
C VAL A 25 0.01 -20.46 -23.46
N GLU A 26 -1.01 -21.32 -23.50
CA GLU A 26 -2.15 -21.25 -22.57
C GLU A 26 -1.77 -21.58 -21.13
N ALA A 27 -0.91 -22.56 -20.90
CA ALA A 27 -0.39 -22.89 -19.58
C ALA A 27 0.46 -21.75 -19.03
N LYS A 28 1.31 -21.14 -19.87
CA LYS A 28 2.11 -19.96 -19.50
C LYS A 28 1.22 -18.76 -19.18
N ARG A 29 0.19 -18.50 -19.99
CA ARG A 29 -0.79 -17.43 -19.75
C ARG A 29 -1.57 -17.66 -18.45
N ARG A 30 -1.97 -18.89 -18.15
CA ARG A 30 -2.59 -19.27 -16.86
C ARG A 30 -1.65 -19.02 -15.69
N ASN A 31 -0.39 -19.47 -15.79
CA ASN A 31 0.61 -19.25 -14.74
C ASN A 31 0.92 -17.77 -14.52
N GLU A 32 1.02 -16.96 -15.58
CA GLU A 32 1.19 -15.51 -15.48
C GLU A 32 -0.03 -14.83 -14.84
N THR A 33 -1.26 -15.28 -15.12
CA THR A 33 -2.45 -14.77 -14.44
C THR A 33 -2.56 -15.20 -12.97
N ILE A 34 -2.06 -16.39 -12.62
CA ILE A 34 -2.03 -16.88 -11.22
C ILE A 34 -0.95 -16.13 -10.44
N GLN A 35 0.23 -15.93 -11.02
CA GLN A 35 1.30 -15.12 -10.42
C GLN A 35 0.90 -13.64 -10.26
N LYS A 36 0.15 -13.07 -11.21
CA LYS A 36 -0.43 -11.71 -11.08
C LYS A 36 -1.52 -11.59 -10.00
N ARG A 37 -2.08 -12.70 -9.51
CA ARG A 37 -3.23 -12.70 -8.58
C ARG A 37 -2.85 -12.85 -7.11
N VAL A 38 -1.60 -13.14 -6.79
CA VAL A 38 -1.15 -13.11 -5.39
C VAL A 38 -0.77 -11.67 -5.03
N VAL A 39 -1.78 -10.82 -4.86
CA VAL A 39 -1.59 -9.47 -4.32
C VAL A 39 -1.16 -9.63 -2.86
N SER A 40 0.04 -9.17 -2.52
CA SER A 40 0.55 -9.30 -1.17
C SER A 40 -0.30 -8.46 -0.21
N ILE A 41 -0.35 -8.86 1.07
CA ILE A 41 -1.03 -8.05 2.10
C ILE A 41 -0.44 -6.63 2.14
N SER A 42 0.87 -6.48 1.89
CA SER A 42 1.53 -5.18 1.82
C SER A 42 0.97 -4.31 0.68
N ASP A 43 0.72 -4.89 -0.50
CA ASP A 43 0.17 -4.14 -1.64
C ASP A 43 -1.28 -3.71 -1.38
N LYS A 44 -2.06 -4.58 -0.73
CA LYS A 44 -3.43 -4.27 -0.31
C LYS A 44 -3.46 -3.11 0.67
N ILE A 45 -2.56 -3.14 1.64
CA ILE A 45 -2.40 -2.07 2.62
C ILE A 45 -1.98 -0.77 1.95
N ASP A 46 -0.99 -0.81 1.06
CA ASP A 46 -0.53 0.38 0.34
C ASP A 46 -1.64 1.01 -0.49
N PHE A 47 -2.44 0.19 -1.18
CA PHE A 47 -3.62 0.65 -1.89
C PHE A 47 -4.61 1.37 -0.96
N VAL A 48 -4.91 0.78 0.20
CA VAL A 48 -5.82 1.40 1.18
C VAL A 48 -5.25 2.71 1.71
N LEU A 49 -3.97 2.74 2.09
CA LEU A 49 -3.29 3.95 2.57
C LEU A 49 -3.35 5.07 1.52
N LYS A 50 -3.09 4.76 0.25
CA LYS A 50 -3.15 5.72 -0.86
C LYS A 50 -4.55 6.33 -1.06
N VAL A 51 -5.61 5.59 -0.74
CA VAL A 51 -6.99 6.08 -0.84
C VAL A 51 -7.39 6.90 0.39
N VAL A 52 -7.01 6.43 1.58
CA VAL A 52 -7.38 7.01 2.88
C VAL A 52 -6.61 8.30 3.17
N LEU A 53 -5.33 8.37 2.78
CA LEU A 53 -4.49 9.53 3.01
C LEU A 53 -4.67 10.58 1.91
N ALA A 54 -4.53 11.85 2.30
CA ALA A 54 -4.35 12.92 1.34
C ALA A 54 -3.03 12.70 0.55
N PRO A 55 -2.93 13.16 -0.71
CA PRO A 55 -1.77 12.85 -1.56
C PRO A 55 -0.44 13.32 -0.96
N ASP A 56 -0.44 14.51 -0.36
CA ASP A 56 0.67 15.10 0.37
C ASP A 56 1.02 14.30 1.64
N ALA A 57 0.02 13.86 2.40
CA ALA A 57 0.18 13.02 3.58
C ALA A 57 0.83 11.66 3.24
N TYR A 58 0.36 11.00 2.17
CA TYR A 58 0.93 9.74 1.68
C TYR A 58 2.38 9.92 1.21
N ASN A 59 2.65 10.98 0.44
CA ASN A 59 4.02 11.31 0.02
C ASN A 59 4.94 11.59 1.21
N TYR A 60 4.43 12.29 2.23
CA TYR A 60 5.20 12.56 3.45
C TYR A 60 5.48 11.29 4.24
N LEU A 61 4.49 10.39 4.37
CA LEU A 61 4.67 9.09 5.01
C LEU A 61 5.77 8.25 4.32
N ASN A 62 5.82 8.27 2.98
CA ASN A 62 6.88 7.61 2.21
C ASN A 62 8.26 8.25 2.46
N LYS A 63 8.33 9.58 2.59
CA LYS A 63 9.59 10.25 2.97
C LYS A 63 10.06 9.85 4.37
N ILE A 64 9.14 9.66 5.34
CA ILE A 64 9.50 9.14 6.68
C ILE A 64 10.04 7.71 6.54
N LYS A 65 9.42 6.87 5.72
CA LYS A 65 9.87 5.49 5.47
C LYS A 65 11.32 5.43 4.99
N GLU A 66 11.72 6.34 4.10
CA GLU A 66 13.07 6.42 3.55
C GLU A 66 14.08 7.01 4.55
N ARG A 67 13.70 8.07 5.27
CA ARG A 67 14.61 8.82 6.14
C ARG A 67 14.79 8.17 7.51
N GLU A 68 13.69 7.73 8.11
CA GLU A 68 13.62 7.26 9.51
C GLU A 68 12.71 6.02 9.62
N PRO A 69 13.20 4.84 9.21
CA PRO A 69 12.39 3.61 9.18
C PRO A 69 11.77 3.24 10.53
N HIS A 70 12.47 3.49 11.64
CA HIS A 70 11.96 3.23 12.99
C HIS A 70 10.79 4.14 13.38
N VAL A 71 10.82 5.41 12.94
CA VAL A 71 9.70 6.34 13.14
C VAL A 71 8.52 5.92 12.27
N TYR A 72 8.80 5.55 11.01
CA TYR A 72 7.77 5.00 10.11
C TYR A 72 7.07 3.79 10.72
N GLN A 73 7.80 2.83 11.30
CA GLN A 73 7.18 1.64 11.92
C GLN A 73 6.22 2.00 13.07
N LYS A 74 6.58 2.99 13.90
CA LYS A 74 5.70 3.48 14.97
C LYS A 74 4.46 4.16 14.41
N VAL A 75 4.64 5.06 13.43
CA VAL A 75 3.52 5.74 12.76
C VAL A 75 2.61 4.71 12.07
N TYR A 76 3.19 3.71 11.41
CA TYR A 76 2.48 2.64 10.75
C TYR A 76 1.64 1.80 11.73
N GLY A 77 2.18 1.46 12.90
CA GLY A 77 1.45 0.74 13.95
C GLY A 77 0.29 1.53 14.55
N GLU A 78 0.35 2.87 14.52
CA GLU A 78 -0.76 3.73 14.93
C GLU A 78 -1.82 3.86 13.82
N LEU A 79 -1.41 3.85 12.55
CA LEU A 79 -2.33 3.92 11.40
C LEU A 79 -3.05 2.61 11.10
N ILE A 80 -2.37 1.48 11.34
CA ILE A 80 -2.84 0.15 10.95
C ILE A 80 -2.80 -0.75 12.17
N SER A 81 -3.98 -0.94 12.76
CA SER A 81 -4.17 -1.94 13.81
C SER A 81 -4.19 -3.36 13.22
N PRO A 82 -3.95 -4.40 14.04
CA PRO A 82 -4.06 -5.79 13.60
C PRO A 82 -5.43 -6.11 12.97
N ASP A 83 -6.51 -5.53 13.51
CA ASP A 83 -7.87 -5.72 12.98
C ASP A 83 -8.04 -5.18 11.56
N VAL A 84 -7.35 -4.08 11.22
CA VAL A 84 -7.34 -3.51 9.87
C VAL A 84 -6.67 -4.46 8.89
N VAL A 85 -5.60 -5.15 9.32
CA VAL A 85 -4.91 -6.14 8.47
C VAL A 85 -5.82 -7.33 8.19
N THR A 86 -6.50 -7.84 9.21
CA THR A 86 -7.44 -8.97 9.06
C THR A 86 -8.63 -8.61 8.16
N SER A 87 -9.07 -7.35 8.18
CA SER A 87 -10.23 -6.86 7.41
C SER A 87 -9.85 -6.15 6.10
N ILE A 88 -8.59 -6.23 5.66
CA ILE A 88 -8.10 -5.40 4.54
C ILE A 88 -8.86 -5.67 3.23
N ASP A 89 -9.21 -6.93 2.95
CA ASP A 89 -9.97 -7.30 1.76
C ASP A 89 -11.40 -6.72 1.78
N TYR A 90 -12.00 -6.68 2.96
CA TYR A 90 -13.31 -6.07 3.15
C TYR A 90 -13.24 -4.56 2.94
N LEU A 91 -12.22 -3.88 3.48
CA LEU A 91 -11.99 -2.45 3.27
C LEU A 91 -11.82 -2.10 1.79
N ILE A 92 -11.04 -2.89 1.06
CA ILE A 92 -10.87 -2.73 -0.40
C ILE A 92 -12.22 -2.85 -1.11
N SER A 93 -13.03 -3.86 -0.75
CA SER A 93 -14.34 -4.06 -1.36
C SER A 93 -15.28 -2.87 -1.15
N ILE A 94 -15.24 -2.24 0.03
CA ILE A 94 -16.03 -1.04 0.34
C ILE A 94 -15.55 0.14 -0.50
N ILE A 95 -14.24 0.37 -0.56
CA ILE A 95 -13.63 1.47 -1.32
C ILE A 95 -14.03 1.37 -2.80
N GLN A 96 -13.93 0.17 -3.39
CA GLN A 96 -14.29 -0.06 -4.78
C GLN A 96 -15.77 0.18 -5.06
N ARG A 97 -16.67 -0.25 -4.16
CA ARG A 97 -18.11 -0.06 -4.32
C ARG A 97 -18.55 1.40 -4.16
N ARG A 98 -17.93 2.14 -3.25
CA ARG A 98 -18.31 3.53 -2.92
C ARG A 98 -17.57 4.59 -3.72
N GLY A 99 -16.55 4.21 -4.50
CA GLY A 99 -15.76 5.14 -5.31
C GLY A 99 -14.78 6.00 -4.51
N GLY A 100 -14.48 5.64 -3.26
CA GLY A 100 -13.52 6.35 -2.41
C GLY A 100 -14.03 6.68 -1.01
N ILE A 101 -13.28 7.55 -0.32
CA ILE A 101 -13.53 7.98 1.06
C ILE A 101 -13.74 9.50 1.05
N PRO A 102 -14.84 10.02 1.64
CA PRO A 102 -15.18 11.44 1.57
C PRO A 102 -14.24 12.34 2.38
N ARG A 103 -13.62 11.82 3.45
CA ARG A 103 -12.63 12.53 4.26
C ARG A 103 -11.33 11.78 4.29
N LYS A 104 -10.29 12.41 3.75
CA LYS A 104 -8.93 11.87 3.76
C LYS A 104 -8.17 12.35 4.99
N ILE A 105 -7.24 11.52 5.46
CA ILE A 105 -6.34 11.88 6.56
C ILE A 105 -5.35 12.95 6.03
N PRO A 106 -5.32 14.15 6.65
CA PRO A 106 -4.48 15.25 6.18
C PRO A 106 -3.02 15.07 6.60
N LEU A 107 -2.13 15.87 6.00
CA LEU A 107 -0.70 15.88 6.30
C LEU A 107 -0.40 16.15 7.78
N ASP A 108 -1.13 17.09 8.40
CA ASP A 108 -0.93 17.47 9.80
C ASP A 108 -1.08 16.29 10.76
N ALA A 109 -1.98 15.34 10.44
CA ALA A 109 -2.15 14.13 11.25
C ALA A 109 -0.90 13.23 11.18
N ILE A 110 -0.28 13.10 10.01
CA ILE A 110 0.95 12.32 9.86
C ILE A 110 2.13 13.00 10.55
N ILE A 111 2.24 14.33 10.45
CA ILE A 111 3.26 15.11 11.18
C ILE A 111 3.06 14.97 12.69
N TYR A 112 1.82 14.99 13.16
CA TYR A 112 1.51 14.76 14.57
C TYR A 112 1.96 13.38 15.04
N LEU A 113 1.65 12.33 14.27
CA LEU A 113 2.09 10.96 14.59
C LEU A 113 3.62 10.82 14.56
N GLU A 114 4.29 11.46 13.60
CA GLU A 114 5.75 11.51 13.53
C GLU A 114 6.34 12.16 14.79
N ARG A 115 5.82 13.33 15.20
CA ARG A 115 6.26 14.05 16.41
C ARG A 115 6.01 13.21 17.66
N LYS A 116 4.85 12.56 17.77
CA LYS A 116 4.52 11.62 18.86
C LYS A 116 5.52 10.46 18.90
N ALA A 117 5.81 9.84 17.76
CA ALA A 117 6.77 8.74 17.65
C ALA A 117 8.21 9.14 18.04
N LYS A 118 8.58 10.40 17.75
CA LYS A 118 9.84 11.04 18.15
C LYS A 118 9.87 11.53 19.60
N GLY A 119 8.75 11.49 20.31
CA GLY A 119 8.64 12.00 21.69
C GLY A 119 8.69 13.54 21.78
N ILE A 120 8.47 14.26 20.67
CA ILE A 120 8.43 15.72 20.64
C ILE A 120 7.10 16.15 21.25
N ARG A 121 7.14 16.65 22.50
CA ARG A 121 5.96 17.20 23.18
C ARG A 121 5.55 18.50 22.52
N SER A 122 4.25 18.66 22.26
CA SER A 122 3.67 19.94 21.85
C SER A 122 3.91 20.96 22.96
N LYS A 123 4.72 21.99 22.70
CA LYS A 123 4.83 23.15 23.59
C LYS A 123 3.73 24.14 23.21
N ILE A 124 2.80 24.38 24.12
CA ILE A 124 1.79 25.41 23.92
C ILE A 124 2.38 26.69 24.48
N GLN A 125 2.72 27.63 23.62
CA GLN A 125 3.24 28.92 24.06
C GLN A 125 2.09 29.87 24.40
N VAL A 126 2.15 30.48 25.57
CA VAL A 126 1.18 31.45 26.11
C VAL A 126 1.92 32.77 26.31
N GLN A 127 1.32 33.86 25.83
CA GLN A 127 1.83 35.21 26.03
C GLN A 127 1.18 35.84 27.28
N ARG A 128 1.98 36.20 28.28
CA ARG A 128 1.54 36.96 29.46
C ARG A 128 2.29 38.30 29.48
N GLY A 129 1.63 39.36 29.04
CA GLY A 129 2.29 40.66 28.85
C GLY A 129 3.36 40.58 27.76
N ASN A 130 4.61 40.91 28.10
CA ASN A 130 5.76 40.85 27.19
C ASN A 130 6.53 39.52 27.21
N GLU A 131 6.14 38.56 28.05
CA GLU A 131 6.81 37.25 28.13
C GLU A 131 6.00 36.15 27.44
N ILE A 132 6.70 35.35 26.62
CA ILE A 132 6.18 34.11 26.04
C ILE A 132 6.67 32.95 26.91
N MET A 133 5.74 32.17 27.46
CA MET A 133 6.02 31.04 28.33
C MET A 133 5.24 29.79 27.93
N ASP A 134 5.76 28.61 28.25
CA ASP A 134 5.06 27.35 27.97
C ASP A 134 3.85 27.19 28.92
N LEU A 135 2.74 26.64 28.43
CA LEU A 135 1.49 26.50 29.19
C LEU A 135 1.70 25.68 30.46
N GLY A 136 2.56 24.66 30.41
CA GLY A 136 2.91 23.88 31.59
C GLY A 136 3.59 24.72 32.68
N SER A 137 4.46 25.64 32.30
CA SER A 137 5.10 26.60 33.23
C SER A 137 4.16 27.71 33.67
N TYR A 138 3.16 28.05 32.85
CA TYR A 138 2.12 29.01 33.20
C TYR A 138 1.18 28.47 34.28
N LEU A 139 0.78 27.19 34.17
CA LEU A 139 -0.15 26.54 35.10
C LEU A 139 0.47 26.16 36.45
N THR A 140 1.79 26.01 36.54
CA THR A 140 2.49 25.65 37.80
C THR A 140 2.99 26.86 38.58
N LYS A 141 2.88 28.08 38.03
CA LYS A 141 3.10 29.33 38.78
C LYS A 141 1.82 29.72 39.52
N GLU A 142 1.55 29.02 40.63
CA GLU A 142 0.70 29.51 41.73
C GLU A 142 1.59 29.88 42.93
#